data_AF-A0A931SYS8-F1
#
_entry.id   AF-A0A931SYS8-F1
#
_cell.length_a   1.000
_cell.length_b   1.000
_cell.length_c   1.000
_cell.angle_alpha   90.00
_cell.angle_beta   90.00
_cell.angle_gamma   90.00
#
_symmetry.space_group_name_H-M   'P 1'
#
loop_
_entity.id
_entity.type
_entity.pdbx_description
1 polymer ?
#
loop_
_entity_poly.entity_id
_entity_poly.type
_entity_poly.pdbx_seq_one_letter_code
_entity_poly.pdbx_strand_id
1 'polypeptide(L)' 'MPQVVRAAHRISTAEAGAAVLDRYLQTVGAIAPGVVTDLFHWPPRILQEARRSLEDRIMDGRIDHTSVWTHAEFQRWRS' A
#
# COMPACT_ATOMS: atom_id res chain seq x y z
N MET A 1 -20.37 10.03 20.04
CA MET A 1 -19.81 9.19 18.95
C MET A 1 -19.21 9.89 17.70
N PRO A 2 -19.03 11.23 17.56
CA PRO A 2 -18.43 11.77 16.31
C PRO A 2 -16.89 11.77 16.25
N GLN A 3 -16.20 11.83 17.39
CA GLN A 3 -14.75 12.06 17.42
C GLN A 3 -13.94 10.79 17.10
N VAL A 4 -14.41 9.63 17.55
CA VAL A 4 -13.78 8.33 17.30
C VAL A 4 -13.81 7.97 15.80
N VAL A 5 -14.90 8.29 15.11
CA VAL A 5 -15.04 8.06 13.66
C VAL A 5 -14.12 8.98 12.84
N ARG A 6 -13.93 10.24 13.27
CA ARG A 6 -12.98 11.16 12.63
C ARG A 6 -11.52 10.74 12.86
N ALA A 7 -11.19 10.22 14.05
CA ALA A 7 -9.87 9.69 14.35
C ALA A 7 -9.55 8.44 13.51
N ALA A 8 -10.54 7.57 13.27
CA ALA A 8 -10.40 6.41 12.39
C ALA A 8 -10.22 6.78 10.91
N HIS A 9 -10.62 7.98 10.49
CA HIS A 9 -10.51 8.42 9.09
C HIS A 9 -9.08 8.74 8.65
N ARG A 10 -8.15 8.87 9.59
CA ARG A 10 -6.75 9.19 9.28
C ARG A 10 -5.86 8.12 9.90
N ILE A 11 -5.50 7.13 9.08
CA ILE A 11 -4.38 6.25 9.37
C ILE A 11 -3.16 7.15 9.63
N SER A 12 -2.81 7.27 10.89
CA SER A 12 -1.77 8.17 11.39
C SER A 12 -0.50 7.41 11.78
N THR A 13 -0.54 6.07 11.70
CA THR A 13 0.58 5.19 12.02
C THR A 13 1.02 4.44 10.78
N ALA A 14 2.33 4.24 10.64
CA ALA A 14 2.92 3.43 9.58
C ALA A 14 2.39 2.00 9.58
N GLU A 15 2.14 1.43 10.77
CA GLU A 15 1.63 0.07 10.95
C GLU A 15 0.22 -0.12 10.35
N ALA A 16 -0.70 0.80 10.64
CA ALA A 16 -2.03 0.76 10.03
C ALA A 16 -1.97 1.01 8.52
N GLY A 17 -1.04 1.87 8.06
CA GLY A 17 -0.79 2.07 6.63
C GLY A 17 -0.26 0.81 5.96
N ALA A 18 0.64 0.09 6.62
CA ALA A 18 1.17 -1.18 6.14
C ALA A 18 0.06 -2.22 6.02
N ALA A 19 -0.76 -2.41 7.06
CA ALA A 19 -1.85 -3.40 7.03
C ALA A 19 -2.84 -3.12 5.90
N VAL A 20 -3.19 -1.85 5.66
CA VAL A 20 -4.08 -1.46 4.56
C VAL A 20 -3.43 -1.66 3.20
N LEU A 21 -2.18 -1.22 3.02
CA LEU A 21 -1.46 -1.36 1.75
C LEU A 21 -1.26 -2.84 1.39
N ASP A 22 -0.88 -3.66 2.37
CA ASP A 22 -0.73 -5.10 2.23
C ASP A 22 -2.04 -5.74 1.77
N ARG A 23 -3.13 -5.52 2.51
CA ARG A 23 -4.43 -6.10 2.17
C ARG A 23 -4.97 -5.62 0.84
N TYR A 24 -4.74 -4.35 0.52
CA TYR A 24 -5.14 -3.77 -0.76
C TYR A 24 -4.42 -4.46 -1.92
N LEU A 25 -3.10 -4.62 -1.84
CA LEU A 25 -2.31 -5.31 -2.85
C LEU A 25 -2.68 -6.78 -3.00
N GLN A 26 -3.01 -7.49 -1.91
CA GLN A 26 -3.58 -8.84 -1.97
C GLN A 26 -4.92 -8.91 -2.73
N THR A 27 -5.64 -7.79 -2.82
CA THR A 27 -6.96 -7.74 -3.47
C THR A 27 -6.83 -7.36 -4.94
N VAL A 28 -6.03 -6.34 -5.26
CA VAL A 28 -5.92 -5.78 -6.63
C VAL A 28 -4.74 -6.33 -7.43
N GLY A 29 -3.80 -7.01 -6.77
CA GLY A 29 -2.59 -7.58 -7.37
C GLY A 29 -1.47 -6.57 -7.58
N ALA A 30 -1.77 -5.42 -8.20
CA ALA A 30 -0.78 -4.41 -8.53
C ALA A 30 -1.35 -2.98 -8.46
N ILE A 31 -0.53 -2.01 -8.08
CA ILE A 31 -0.89 -0.57 -8.12
C ILE A 31 0.34 0.31 -8.33
N ALA A 32 0.17 1.42 -9.06
CA ALA A 32 1.22 2.44 -9.19
C ALA A 32 1.37 3.25 -7.88
N PRO A 33 2.59 3.56 -7.42
CA PRO A 33 2.82 4.29 -6.17
C PRO A 33 2.10 5.65 -6.08
N GLY A 34 1.99 6.36 -7.20
CA GLY A 34 1.26 7.63 -7.28
C GLY A 34 -0.23 7.47 -6.96
N VAL A 35 -0.87 6.41 -7.48
CA VAL A 35 -2.28 6.11 -7.23
C VAL A 35 -2.53 5.77 -5.76
N VAL A 36 -1.58 5.13 -5.08
CA VAL A 36 -1.66 4.87 -3.62
C VAL A 36 -1.72 6.17 -2.83
N THR A 37 -0.94 7.17 -3.24
CA THR A 37 -0.92 8.49 -2.61
C THR A 37 -2.27 9.19 -2.76
N ASP A 38 -2.82 9.17 -3.97
CA ASP A 38 -4.11 9.80 -4.28
C ASP A 38 -5.30 9.07 -3.64
N LEU A 39 -5.25 7.73 -3.57
CA LEU A 39 -6.34 6.93 -3.02
C LEU A 39 -6.47 7.12 -1.51
N PHE A 40 -5.36 6.95 -0.80
CA PHE A 40 -5.37 6.93 0.67
C PHE A 40 -5.15 8.29 1.31
N HIS A 41 -4.75 9.31 0.54
CA HIS A 41 -4.48 10.67 1.02
C HIS A 41 -3.53 10.70 2.23
N TRP A 42 -2.58 9.75 2.29
CA TRP A 42 -1.64 9.65 3.40
C TRP A 42 -0.53 10.71 3.31
N PRO A 43 -0.01 11.20 4.45
CA PRO A 43 1.24 11.93 4.45
C PRO A 43 2.35 11.10 3.79
N PRO A 44 3.24 11.70 2.96
CA PRO A 44 4.29 10.96 2.26
C PRO A 44 5.17 10.10 3.19
N ARG A 45 5.40 10.58 4.42
CA ARG A 45 6.13 9.84 5.45
C ARG A 45 5.46 8.51 5.81
N ILE A 46 4.14 8.50 6.00
CA ILE A 46 3.39 7.28 6.35
C ILE A 46 3.46 6.27 5.20
N LEU A 47 3.34 6.74 3.96
CA LEU A 47 3.45 5.86 2.79
C LEU A 47 4.84 5.22 2.67
N GLN A 48 5.91 6.00 2.89
CA GLN A 48 7.28 5.50 2.86
C GLN A 48 7.55 4.50 3.99
N GLU A 49 7.11 4.80 5.21
CA GLU A 49 7.27 3.91 6.36
C GLU A 49 6.44 2.62 6.19
N ALA A 50 5.21 2.71 5.68
CA ALA A 50 4.38 1.56 5.34
C ALA A 50 5.03 0.69 4.25
N ARG A 51 5.50 1.28 3.14
CA ARG A 51 6.21 0.54 2.08
C ARG A 51 7.46 -0.15 2.60
N ARG A 52 8.24 0.52 3.46
CA ARG A 52 9.46 -0.04 4.07
C ARG A 52 9.13 -1.22 4.97
N SER A 53 8.09 -1.12 5.80
CA SER A 53 7.67 -2.22 6.67
C SER A 53 7.19 -3.47 5.92
N LEU A 54 6.92 -3.35 4.62
CA LEU A 54 6.48 -4.42 3.74
C LEU A 54 7.53 -4.76 2.68
N GLU A 55 8.81 -4.44 2.88
CA GLU A 55 9.87 -4.66 1.89
C GLU A 55 9.98 -6.12 1.41
N ASP A 56 9.80 -7.07 2.33
CA ASP A 56 9.83 -8.51 2.01
C ASP A 56 8.54 -9.02 1.34
N ARG A 57 7.47 -8.22 1.35
CA ARG A 57 6.12 -8.63 0.92
C ARG A 57 5.64 -7.89 -0.33
N ILE A 58 6.21 -6.73 -0.61
CA ILE A 58 5.92 -5.92 -1.78
C ILE A 58 7.15 -5.85 -2.67
N MET A 59 6.96 -6.21 -3.92
CA MET A 59 7.99 -6.13 -4.96
C MET A 59 7.66 -5.03 -5.95
N ASP A 60 8.70 -4.36 -6.44
CA ASP A 60 8.60 -3.45 -7.56
C ASP A 60 8.47 -4.25 -8.86
N GLY A 61 7.56 -3.82 -9.73
CA GLY A 61 7.25 -4.44 -11.00
C GLY A 61 6.95 -3.41 -12.09
N ARG A 62 6.63 -3.91 -13.28
CA ARG A 62 6.26 -3.06 -14.41
C ARG A 62 5.11 -3.67 -15.19
N ILE A 63 4.07 -2.88 -15.46
CA ILE A 63 2.92 -3.22 -16.29
C ILE A 63 2.77 -2.11 -17.32
N ASP A 64 2.79 -2.42 -18.60
CA ASP A 64 2.62 -1.45 -19.69
C ASP A 64 3.46 -0.17 -19.52
N HIS A 65 4.76 -0.35 -19.25
CA HIS A 65 5.74 0.70 -18.97
C HIS A 65 5.53 1.50 -17.66
N THR A 66 4.49 1.20 -16.89
CA THR A 66 4.21 1.83 -15.60
C THR A 66 4.86 1.05 -14.46
N SER A 67 5.64 1.72 -13.63
CA SER A 67 6.19 1.13 -12.40
C SER A 67 5.06 0.90 -11.40
N VAL A 68 4.96 -0.33 -10.88
CA VAL A 68 3.92 -0.75 -9.95
C VAL A 68 4.51 -1.45 -8.74
N TRP A 69 3.78 -1.43 -7.63
CA TRP A 69 3.98 -2.31 -6.49
C TRP A 69 3.06 -3.51 -6.62
N THR A 70 3.59 -4.70 -6.32
CA THR A 70 2.86 -5.96 -6.37
C THR A 70 3.10 -6.74 -5.08
N HIS A 71 2.11 -7.50 -4.61
CA HIS A 71 2.36 -8.42 -3.50
C HIS A 71 3.16 -9.64 -3.98
N ALA A 72 4.18 -10.03 -3.22
CA ALA A 72 5.15 -11.07 -3.60
C ALA A 72 4.51 -12.43 -3.89
N GLU A 73 3.33 -12.70 -3.32
CA GLU A 73 2.62 -13.96 -3.57
C GLU A 73 2.15 -14.11 -5.03
N PHE A 74 1.87 -13.02 -5.74
CA PHE A 74 1.36 -13.06 -7.12
C PHE A 74 2.45 -13.37 -8.14
N GLN A 75 3.72 -13.14 -7.81
CA GLN A 75 4.82 -13.52 -8.70
C GLN A 75 5.15 -15.01 -8.63
N ARG A 76 4.83 -15.70 -7.52
CA ARG A 76 5.04 -17.16 -7.39
C ARG A 76 4.22 -17.98 -8.37
N TRP A 77 3.16 -17.42 -8.96
CA TRP A 77 2.33 -18.09 -9.96
C TRP A 77 2.84 -17.93 -11.40
N ARG A 78 3.89 -17.12 -11.64
CA ARG A 78 4.46 -16.89 -12.97
C ARG A 78 5.80 -17.61 -13.21
N SER A 79 6.34 -18.26 -12.19
CA SER A 79 7.56 -19.09 -12.21
C SER A 79 7.21 -20.56 -12.14
#